data_AF-A0A5K0VQ93-F1
#
_entry.id   AF-A0A5K0VQ93-F1
#
_cell.length_a   1.000
_cell.length_b   1.000
_cell.length_c   1.000
_cell.angle_alpha   90.00
_cell.angle_beta   90.00
_cell.angle_gamma   90.00
#
_symmetry.space_group_name_H-M   'P 1'
#
loop_
_entity.id
_entity.type
_entity.pdbx_description
1 polymer ?
#
loop_
_entity_poly.entity_id
_entity_poly.type
_entity_poly.pdbx_seq_one_letter_code
_entity_poly.pdbx_strand_id
1 'polypeptide(L)' 'MGAPKQKWTSEEEEALRAGVDKHGPGKWRTIQKDPEFGRWLSARSNIDLK' A
#
# COMPACT_ATOMS: atom_id res chain seq x y z
N MET A 1 -4.67 -12.50 -21.56
CA MET A 1 -5.17 -12.80 -20.19
C MET A 1 -4.98 -11.55 -19.36
N GLY A 2 -6.03 -10.74 -19.19
CA GLY A 2 -5.96 -9.56 -18.32
C GLY A 2 -5.80 -10.04 -16.89
N ALA A 3 -4.71 -9.66 -16.23
CA ALA A 3 -4.48 -10.01 -14.83
C ALA A 3 -5.73 -9.67 -14.01
N PRO A 4 -6.25 -10.62 -13.19
CA PRO A 4 -7.44 -10.36 -12.41
C PRO A 4 -7.18 -9.12 -11.55
N LYS A 5 -8.10 -8.16 -11.60
CA LYS A 5 -8.14 -6.96 -10.77
C LYS A 5 -7.77 -7.36 -9.35
N GLN A 6 -6.54 -7.09 -8.95
CA GLN A 6 -6.01 -7.50 -7.67
C GLN A 6 -6.78 -6.67 -6.64
N LYS A 7 -7.80 -7.27 -6.02
CA LYS A 7 -8.62 -6.57 -5.03
C LYS A 7 -7.73 -6.21 -3.86
N TRP A 8 -7.90 -5.01 -3.32
CA TRP A 8 -7.27 -4.66 -2.07
C TRP A 8 -7.78 -5.61 -1.00
N THR A 9 -6.85 -6.29 -0.33
CA THR A 9 -7.18 -7.09 0.84
C THR A 9 -7.36 -6.17 2.04
N SER A 10 -8.13 -6.61 3.05
CA SER A 10 -8.34 -5.82 4.26
C SER A 10 -7.01 -5.48 4.93
N GLU A 11 -6.03 -6.40 4.94
CA GLU A 11 -4.69 -6.11 5.46
C GLU A 11 -3.96 -5.02 4.67
N GLU A 12 -4.07 -5.01 3.33
CA GLU A 12 -3.47 -3.94 2.50
C GLU A 12 -4.15 -2.60 2.74
N GLU A 13 -5.49 -2.56 2.85
CA GLU A 13 -6.23 -1.32 3.14
C GLU A 13 -5.90 -0.79 4.53
N GLU A 14 -5.82 -1.66 5.54
CA GLU A 14 -5.41 -1.28 6.90
C GLU A 14 -3.96 -0.78 6.91
N ALA A 15 -3.04 -1.48 6.25
CA ALA A 15 -1.64 -1.06 6.15
C ALA A 15 -1.52 0.29 5.42
N LEU A 16 -2.34 0.53 4.39
CA LEU A 16 -2.38 1.81 3.71
C LEU A 16 -2.93 2.91 4.62
N ARG A 17 -4.06 2.66 5.29
CA ARG A 17 -4.72 3.61 6.19
C ARG A 17 -3.79 3.99 7.34
N ALA A 18 -3.21 2.99 8.00
CA ALA A 18 -2.26 3.16 9.10
C ALA A 18 -0.96 3.80 8.63
N GLY A 19 -0.47 3.45 7.43
CA GLY A 19 0.70 4.07 6.84
C GLY A 19 0.49 5.55 6.51
N VAL A 20 -0.68 5.90 5.95
CA VAL A 20 -1.08 7.29 5.68
C VAL A 20 -1.27 8.07 6.97
N ASP A 21 -1.85 7.46 8.00
CA ASP A 21 -2.02 8.07 9.31
C ASP A 21 -0.66 8.33 9.99
N LYS A 22 0.27 7.37 9.91
CA LYS A 22 1.61 7.44 10.52
C LYS A 22 2.58 8.36 9.80
N HIS A 23 2.65 8.30 8.46
CA HIS A 23 3.62 9.06 7.65
C HIS A 23 3.05 10.32 7.02
N GLY A 24 1.73 10.37 6.85
CA GLY A 24 1.00 11.43 6.16
C GLY A 24 0.62 11.05 4.71
N PRO A 25 -0.49 11.62 4.20
CA PRO A 25 -0.90 11.42 2.81
C PRO A 25 0.16 11.94 1.84
N GLY A 26 0.39 11.21 0.74
CA GLY A 26 1.39 11.55 -0.28
C GLY A 26 2.79 10.97 -0.03
N LYS A 27 3.02 10.36 1.14
CA LYS A 27 4.28 9.64 1.47
C LYS A 27 4.24 8.16 1.06
N TRP A 28 3.59 7.84 -0.06
CA TRP A 28 3.39 6.46 -0.54
C TRP A 28 4.69 5.65 -0.66
N ARG A 29 5.75 6.26 -1.18
CA ARG A 29 7.09 5.61 -1.25
C ARG A 29 7.67 5.31 0.12
N THR A 30 7.41 6.17 1.12
CA THR A 30 7.87 5.96 2.49
C THR A 30 7.06 4.83 3.13
N ILE A 31 5.74 4.86 2.97
CA ILE A 31 4.82 3.85 3.48
C ILE A 31 5.14 2.47 2.86
N GLN A 32 5.39 2.41 1.55
CA GLN A 32 5.77 1.18 0.86
C GLN A 32 7.16 0.66 1.26
N LYS A 33 8.09 1.54 1.62
CA LYS A 33 9.41 1.14 2.12
C LYS A 33 9.41 0.78 3.60
N ASP A 34 8.32 1.09 4.29
CA ASP A 34 8.19 0.80 5.71
C ASP A 34 8.12 -0.72 5.90
N PRO A 35 8.93 -1.34 6.77
CA PRO A 35 8.87 -2.78 6.97
C PRO A 35 7.52 -3.25 7.55
N GLU A 36 6.76 -2.37 8.21
CA GLU A 36 5.43 -2.68 8.76
C GLU A 36 4.35 -2.74 7.66
N PHE A 37 4.37 -1.80 6.71
CA PHE A 37 3.33 -1.68 5.67
C PHE A 37 3.79 -2.20 4.31
N GLY A 38 5.07 -2.04 4.01
CA GLY A 38 5.72 -2.49 2.79
C GLY A 38 5.64 -3.99 2.55
N ARG A 39 5.53 -4.80 3.60
CA ARG A 39 5.20 -6.24 3.46
C ARG A 39 3.88 -6.45 2.68
N TRP A 40 2.88 -5.65 2.99
CA TRP A 40 1.54 -5.74 2.40
C TRP A 40 1.48 -4.99 1.07
N LEU A 41 2.13 -3.82 1.01
CA LEU A 41 2.13 -2.93 -0.15
C LEU A 41 3.25 -3.21 -1.15
N SER A 42 4.13 -4.19 -0.90
CA SER A 42 5.21 -4.62 -1.82
C SER A 42 4.66 -5.19 -3.12
N ALA A 43 3.46 -5.78 -3.08
CA ALA A 43 2.77 -6.30 -4.25
C ALA A 43 2.04 -5.21 -5.04
N ARG A 44 1.95 -3.98 -4.50
CA ARG A 44 1.31 -2.83 -5.13
C ARG A 44 2.37 -1.89 -5.66
N SER A 45 2.16 -1.33 -6.84
CA SER A 45 3.04 -0.29 -7.34
C SER A 45 2.68 1.04 -6.69
N ASN A 46 3.63 1.97 -6.63
CA ASN A 46 3.40 3.33 -6.12
C ASN A 46 2.30 4.08 -6.92
N ILE A 47 1.92 3.57 -8.09
CA ILE A 47 0.78 4.02 -8.90
C ILE A 47 -0.55 3.56 -8.31
N ASP A 48 -0.65 2.32 -7.81
CA ASP A 48 -1.83 1.83 -7.09
C ASP A 48 -2.02 2.55 -5.75
N LEU A 49 -0.93 3.00 -5.13
CA LEU A 49 -0.95 3.71 -3.85
C LEU A 49 -1.35 5.18 -3.96
N LYS A 50 -1.34 5.78 -5.17
CA LYS A 50 -1.66 7.20 -5.38
C LYS A 50 -3.16 7.41 -5.56
#